data_AF-A0A410WU17-F1
#
_entry.id   AF-A0A410WU17-F1
#
_cell.length_a   1.000
_cell.length_b   1.000
_cell.length_c   1.000
_cell.angle_alpha   90.00
_cell.angle_beta   90.00
_cell.angle_gamma   90.00
#
_symmetry.space_group_name_H-M   'P 1'
#
loop_
_entity.id
_entity.type
_entity.pdbx_description
1 polymer ?
#
loop_
_entity_poly.entity_id
_entity_poly.type
_entity_poly.pdbx_seq_one_letter_code
_entity_poly.pdbx_strand_id
1 'polypeptide(L)'
;METVAFKNKSSQIIFYNKQKEVIHSRESKEVIGQADGLLRMEIRPSHHDWTKFSRRKRVIDLLKVDVFTEITRKVMNQIIFPNEPDGISPAWLRSQPSKISQIETLLGFQLLQQEVPEGVLKQFYTAATYVNRKNLVKGIPLPKNQTKLELHIDYANLG
;
A
#
# COMPACT_ATOMS: atom_id res chain seq x y z
N MET A 1 10.75 -15.10 4.28
CA MET A 1 9.32 -14.81 4.41
C MET A 1 9.15 -13.37 3.97
N GLU A 2 8.56 -13.13 2.80
CA GLU A 2 8.29 -11.77 2.34
C GLU A 2 6.98 -11.33 3.00
N THR A 3 7.13 -10.54 4.07
CA THR A 3 6.02 -9.93 4.80
C THR A 3 6.23 -8.43 4.73
N VAL A 4 5.32 -7.71 4.08
CA VAL A 4 5.34 -6.25 4.02
C VAL A 4 4.35 -5.74 5.05
N ALA A 5 4.83 -4.96 6.02
CA ALA A 5 3.97 -4.43 7.07
C ALA A 5 4.05 -2.91 7.15
N PHE A 6 2.91 -2.23 6.97
CA PHE A 6 2.74 -0.82 7.26
C PHE A 6 2.17 -0.70 8.67
N LYS A 7 3.00 -0.26 9.62
CA LYS A 7 2.62 -0.18 11.04
C LYS A 7 2.72 1.26 11.52
N ASN A 8 1.69 1.73 12.21
CA ASN A 8 1.82 2.83 13.17
C ASN A 8 1.52 2.28 14.59
N LYS A 9 1.62 3.12 15.64
CA LYS A 9 1.45 2.67 17.03
C LYS A 9 0.07 2.06 17.32
N SER A 10 -0.96 2.37 16.53
CA SER A 10 -2.35 2.02 16.82
C SER A 10 -3.04 1.23 15.71
N SER A 11 -2.48 1.14 14.50
CA SER A 11 -3.03 0.39 13.36
C SER A 11 -1.93 -0.27 12.54
N GLN A 12 -2.25 -1.42 11.93
CA GLN A 12 -1.31 -2.17 11.11
C GLN A 12 -2.00 -2.69 9.85
N ILE A 13 -1.27 -2.68 8.74
CA ILE A 13 -1.63 -3.35 7.48
C ILE A 13 -0.48 -4.30 7.17
N ILE A 14 -0.78 -5.57 6.94
CA ILE A 14 0.22 -6.61 6.72
C ILE A 14 -0.14 -7.38 5.46
N PHE A 15 0.82 -7.51 4.54
CA PHE A 15 0.75 -8.38 3.38
C PHE A 15 1.72 -9.53 3.60
N TYR A 16 1.24 -10.76 3.47
CA TYR A 16 2.08 -11.94 3.60
C TYR A 16 1.55 -13.10 2.76
N ASN A 17 2.47 -13.96 2.33
CA ASN A 17 2.12 -15.24 1.73
C ASN A 17 1.50 -16.14 2.81
N LYS A 18 0.20 -16.45 2.68
CA LYS A 18 -0.55 -17.20 3.69
C LYS A 18 -0.07 -18.65 3.78
N GLN A 19 0.28 -19.28 2.66
CA GLN A 19 0.84 -20.62 2.63
C GLN A 19 2.10 -20.74 3.49
N LYS A 20 3.05 -19.81 3.34
CA LYS A 20 4.29 -19.78 4.12
C LYS A 20 4.01 -19.59 5.62
N GLU A 21 2.98 -18.83 5.97
CA GLU A 21 2.56 -18.64 7.36
C GLU A 21 1.94 -19.91 7.96
N VAL A 22 1.01 -20.58 7.26
CA VAL A 22 0.39 -21.81 7.78
C VAL A 22 1.36 -23.00 7.84
N ILE A 23 2.33 -23.07 6.90
CA ILE A 23 3.44 -24.03 6.97
C ILE A 23 4.27 -23.78 8.24
N HIS A 24 4.60 -22.52 8.53
CA HIS A 24 5.36 -22.15 9.72
C HIS A 24 4.60 -22.46 11.02
N SER A 25 3.29 -22.23 11.01
CA SER A 25 2.37 -22.53 12.12
C SER A 25 2.06 -24.04 12.27
N ARG A 26 2.63 -24.89 11.40
CA ARG A 26 2.49 -26.36 11.41
C ARG A 26 1.05 -26.85 11.28
N GLU A 27 0.27 -26.15 10.45
CA GLU A 27 -1.10 -26.53 10.13
C GLU A 27 -1.17 -27.83 9.29
N SER A 28 -2.37 -28.39 9.15
CA SER A 28 -2.57 -29.63 8.40
C SER A 28 -2.22 -29.47 6.91
N LYS A 29 -1.88 -30.58 6.23
CA LYS A 29 -1.60 -30.59 4.79
C LYS A 29 -2.76 -30.06 3.95
N GLU A 30 -3.99 -30.28 4.40
CA GLU A 30 -5.20 -29.76 3.78
C GLU A 30 -5.25 -28.23 3.83
N VAL A 31 -5.02 -27.64 5.01
CA VAL A 31 -4.98 -26.18 5.21
C VAL A 31 -3.84 -25.54 4.42
N ILE A 32 -2.68 -26.20 4.36
CA ILE A 32 -1.55 -25.74 3.54
C ILE A 32 -1.92 -25.75 2.05
N GLY A 33 -2.61 -26.78 1.58
CA GLY A 33 -3.09 -26.87 0.20
C GLY A 33 -4.12 -25.79 -0.14
N GLN A 34 -5.07 -25.51 0.77
CA GLN A 34 -6.04 -24.42 0.60
C GLN A 34 -5.40 -23.04 0.59
N ALA A 35 -4.24 -22.89 1.25
CA ALA A 35 -3.50 -21.64 1.30
C ALA A 35 -2.55 -21.41 0.11
N ASP A 36 -2.44 -22.38 -0.80
CA ASP A 36 -1.54 -22.30 -1.96
C ASP A 36 -1.87 -21.10 -2.86
N GLY A 37 -0.85 -20.36 -3.27
CA GLY A 37 -0.99 -19.14 -4.05
C GLY A 37 -1.68 -17.95 -3.34
N LEU A 38 -2.08 -18.06 -2.07
CA LEU A 38 -2.79 -16.97 -1.38
C LEU A 38 -1.85 -15.87 -0.85
N LEU A 39 -2.05 -14.66 -1.37
CA LEU A 39 -1.57 -13.43 -0.74
C LEU A 39 -2.64 -12.89 0.21
N ARG A 40 -2.32 -12.78 1.51
CA ARG A 40 -3.24 -12.25 2.52
C ARG A 40 -2.92 -10.81 2.85
N MET A 41 -3.92 -9.95 2.75
CA MET A 41 -3.93 -8.62 3.36
C MET A 41 -4.66 -8.70 4.71
N GLU A 42 -3.98 -8.27 5.77
CA GLU A 42 -4.56 -8.19 7.10
C GLU A 42 -4.57 -6.75 7.58
N ILE A 43 -5.77 -6.24 7.85
CA ILE A 43 -5.98 -4.88 8.36
C ILE A 43 -6.32 -4.98 9.84
N ARG A 44 -5.53 -4.30 10.67
CA ARG A 44 -5.74 -4.15 12.11
C ARG A 44 -6.03 -2.67 12.40
N PRO A 45 -7.31 -2.26 12.42
CA PRO A 45 -7.69 -0.87 12.73
C PRO A 45 -7.37 -0.52 14.18
N SER A 46 -7.28 0.78 14.45
CA SER A 46 -7.09 1.26 15.81
C SER A 46 -8.30 1.05 16.69
N HIS A 47 -8.08 1.03 18.02
CA HIS A 47 -9.19 1.01 18.98
C HIS A 47 -10.16 2.17 18.73
N HIS A 48 -9.64 3.36 18.42
CA HIS A 48 -10.44 4.52 18.09
C HIS A 48 -11.31 4.31 16.84
N ASP A 49 -10.76 3.68 15.78
CA ASP A 49 -11.55 3.35 14.60
C ASP A 49 -12.67 2.35 14.90
N TRP A 50 -12.41 1.34 15.74
CA TRP A 50 -13.44 0.39 16.15
C TRP A 50 -14.57 1.04 16.96
N THR A 51 -14.23 1.97 17.86
CA THR A 51 -15.23 2.64 18.70
C THR A 51 -16.21 3.52 17.94
N LYS A 52 -15.88 3.92 16.70
CA LYS A 52 -16.80 4.65 15.80
C LYS A 52 -18.00 3.80 15.39
N PHE A 53 -17.82 2.48 15.33
CA PHE A 53 -18.85 1.54 14.90
C PHE A 53 -19.47 0.77 16.05
N SER A 54 -18.65 0.34 17.02
CA SER A 54 -19.14 -0.35 18.20
C SER A 54 -18.22 -0.10 19.38
N ARG A 55 -18.73 0.59 20.40
CA ARG A 55 -18.03 0.77 21.69
C ARG A 55 -17.73 -0.56 22.38
N ARG A 56 -18.59 -1.56 22.18
CA ARG A 56 -18.47 -2.91 22.77
C ARG A 56 -17.88 -3.93 21.80
N LYS A 57 -17.48 -3.52 20.59
CA LYS A 57 -16.94 -4.39 19.53
C LYS A 57 -17.81 -5.63 19.25
N ARG A 58 -19.14 -5.48 19.32
CA ARG A 58 -20.02 -6.62 19.07
C ARG A 58 -19.91 -7.02 17.61
N VAL A 59 -19.77 -8.32 17.36
CA VAL A 59 -19.59 -8.86 16.01
C VAL A 59 -20.70 -8.39 15.07
N ILE A 60 -21.95 -8.39 15.53
CA ILE A 60 -23.13 -7.93 14.77
C ILE A 60 -23.06 -6.45 14.34
N ASP A 61 -22.32 -5.63 15.08
CA ASP A 61 -22.15 -4.21 14.73
C ASP A 61 -21.02 -4.01 13.73
N LEU A 62 -20.05 -4.95 13.70
CA LEU A 62 -18.79 -4.83 12.97
C LEU A 62 -18.80 -5.58 11.63
N LEU A 63 -19.57 -6.67 11.52
CA LEU A 63 -19.77 -7.43 10.27
C LEU A 63 -20.82 -6.73 9.38
N LYS A 64 -20.55 -5.48 9.02
CA LYS A 64 -21.39 -4.68 8.11
C LYS A 64 -20.56 -4.17 6.95
N VAL A 65 -21.20 -4.04 5.79
CA VAL A 65 -20.57 -3.58 4.54
C VAL A 65 -19.95 -2.18 4.73
N ASP A 66 -20.65 -1.30 5.43
CA ASP A 66 -20.26 0.07 5.72
C ASP A 66 -19.01 0.13 6.63
N VAL A 67 -18.91 -0.77 7.61
CA VAL A 67 -17.71 -0.93 8.46
C VAL A 67 -16.52 -1.41 7.62
N PHE A 68 -16.74 -2.45 6.81
CA PHE A 68 -15.72 -2.98 5.90
C PHE A 68 -15.21 -1.89 4.94
N THR A 69 -16.13 -1.15 4.32
CA THR A 69 -15.82 -0.10 3.34
C THR A 69 -15.00 1.03 3.97
N GLU A 70 -15.35 1.50 5.17
CA GLU A 70 -14.58 2.55 5.84
C GLU A 70 -13.16 2.11 6.18
N ILE A 71 -13.02 0.91 6.75
CA ILE A 71 -11.72 0.37 7.18
C ILE A 71 -10.81 0.15 5.97
N THR A 72 -11.34 -0.47 4.91
CA THR A 72 -10.57 -0.76 3.70
C THR A 72 -10.22 0.51 2.95
N ARG A 73 -11.12 1.49 2.83
CA ARG A 73 -10.84 2.75 2.11
C ARG A 73 -9.62 3.49 2.67
N LYS A 74 -9.51 3.58 4.00
CA LYS A 74 -8.34 4.21 4.66
C LYS A 74 -7.03 3.49 4.34
N VAL A 75 -7.08 2.17 4.21
CA VAL A 75 -5.92 1.32 3.90
C VAL A 75 -5.54 1.43 2.43
N MET A 76 -6.51 1.33 1.52
CA MET A 76 -6.28 1.44 0.08
C MET A 76 -5.66 2.78 -0.29
N ASN A 77 -6.03 3.88 0.39
CA ASN A 77 -5.41 5.19 0.17
C ASN A 77 -3.93 5.27 0.59
N GLN A 78 -3.43 4.32 1.40
CA GLN A 78 -2.03 4.27 1.86
C GLN A 78 -1.16 3.31 1.03
N ILE A 79 -1.79 2.39 0.29
CA ILE A 79 -1.07 1.46 -0.58
C ILE A 79 -0.65 2.23 -1.84
N ILE A 80 0.61 2.64 -1.86
CA ILE A 80 1.24 3.21 -3.04
C ILE A 80 1.92 2.04 -3.75
N PHE A 81 1.34 1.59 -4.86
CA PHE A 81 2.06 0.68 -5.75
C PHE A 81 3.31 1.42 -6.27
N PRO A 82 4.49 0.77 -6.31
CA PRO A 82 5.65 1.36 -6.95
C PRO A 82 5.26 1.64 -8.41
N ASN A 83 5.03 2.92 -8.69
CA ASN A 83 4.65 3.37 -10.02
C ASN A 83 5.92 3.28 -10.87
N GLU A 84 5.94 2.40 -11.85
CA GLU A 84 6.66 2.74 -13.06
C GLU A 84 5.91 3.93 -13.68
N PRO A 85 6.58 5.07 -13.93
CA PRO A 85 5.94 6.21 -14.55
C PRO A 85 5.62 5.91 -16.01
N ASP A 86 4.52 5.21 -16.23
CA ASP A 86 3.92 5.03 -17.55
C ASP A 86 3.12 6.29 -17.92
N GLY A 87 3.52 6.95 -19.00
CA GLY A 87 2.76 8.09 -19.57
C GLY A 87 3.43 9.46 -19.47
N ILE A 88 4.75 9.55 -19.20
CA ILE A 88 5.49 10.81 -19.37
C ILE A 88 5.62 11.12 -20.87
N SER A 89 4.62 11.79 -21.42
CA SER A 89 4.61 12.24 -22.82
C SER A 89 5.24 13.63 -22.96
N PRO A 90 5.72 14.02 -24.15
CA PRO A 90 6.15 15.39 -24.42
C PRO A 90 5.05 16.43 -24.11
N ALA A 91 3.78 16.08 -24.31
CA ALA A 91 2.64 16.94 -23.97
C ALA A 91 2.52 17.15 -22.46
N TRP A 92 2.67 16.09 -21.67
CA TRP A 92 2.66 16.19 -20.20
C TRP A 92 3.84 17.00 -19.67
N LEU A 93 5.04 16.79 -20.22
CA LEU A 93 6.24 17.56 -19.85
C LEU A 93 6.05 19.05 -20.10
N ARG A 94 5.45 19.42 -21.23
CA ARG A 94 5.13 20.82 -21.56
C ARG A 94 4.02 21.42 -20.69
N SER A 95 3.12 20.60 -20.16
CA SER A 95 2.03 21.07 -19.29
C SER A 95 2.46 21.28 -17.84
N GLN A 96 3.66 20.84 -17.43
CA GLN A 96 4.10 21.00 -16.06
C GLN A 96 4.61 22.42 -15.78
N PRO A 97 4.23 23.03 -14.65
CA PRO A 97 4.80 24.31 -14.22
C PRO A 97 6.23 24.16 -13.66
N SER A 98 6.68 22.93 -13.40
CA SER A 98 7.99 22.63 -12.84
C SER A 98 9.06 22.51 -13.94
N LYS A 99 10.30 22.86 -13.61
CA LYS A 99 11.43 22.72 -14.53
C LYS A 99 11.75 21.25 -14.77
N ILE A 100 12.27 20.92 -15.95
CA ILE A 100 12.67 19.55 -16.30
C ILE A 100 13.65 18.95 -15.28
N SER A 101 14.59 19.75 -14.77
CA SER A 101 15.55 19.31 -13.74
C SER A 101 14.89 18.91 -12.41
N GLN A 102 13.75 19.51 -12.07
CA GLN A 102 12.98 19.12 -10.88
C GLN A 102 12.24 17.80 -11.12
N ILE A 103 11.80 17.56 -12.36
CA ILE A 103 11.16 16.31 -12.79
C ILE A 103 12.20 15.17 -12.81
N GLU A 104 13.39 15.39 -13.38
CA GLU A 104 14.50 14.42 -13.35
C GLU A 104 14.89 14.07 -11.91
N THR A 105 15.00 15.10 -11.06
CA THR A 105 15.29 14.94 -9.63
C THR A 105 14.22 14.10 -8.93
N LEU A 106 12.94 14.33 -9.23
CA LEU A 106 11.83 13.56 -8.70
C LEU A 106 11.91 12.10 -9.12
N LEU A 107 12.09 11.84 -10.42
CA LEU A 107 12.15 10.50 -10.99
C LEU A 107 13.32 9.70 -10.40
N GLY A 108 14.52 10.30 -10.38
CA GLY A 108 15.69 9.66 -9.77
C GLY A 108 15.49 9.40 -8.28
N PHE A 109 14.85 10.32 -7.55
CA PHE A 109 14.56 10.10 -6.13
C PHE A 109 13.55 8.96 -5.90
N GLN A 110 12.49 8.86 -6.71
CA GLN A 110 11.52 7.78 -6.59
C GLN A 110 12.12 6.42 -6.94
N LEU A 111 12.97 6.35 -7.97
CA LEU A 111 13.72 5.14 -8.29
C LEU A 111 14.57 4.68 -7.11
N LEU A 112 15.32 5.60 -6.50
CA LEU A 112 16.12 5.29 -5.31
C LEU A 112 15.28 4.85 -4.11
N GLN A 113 14.06 5.37 -3.94
CA GLN A 113 13.15 4.94 -2.88
C GLN A 113 12.57 3.53 -3.10
N GLN A 114 12.51 3.06 -4.35
CA GLN A 114 12.06 1.71 -4.68
C GLN A 114 13.16 0.67 -4.37
N GLU A 115 14.41 1.02 -4.68
CA GLU A 115 15.56 0.11 -4.53
C GLU A 115 16.18 0.13 -3.12
N VAL A 116 16.08 1.24 -2.39
CA VAL A 116 16.81 1.44 -1.14
C VAL A 116 15.86 1.75 0.02
N PRO A 117 15.95 1.01 1.15
CA PRO A 117 15.15 1.30 2.34
C PRO A 117 15.30 2.74 2.82
N GLU A 118 14.20 3.39 3.23
CA GLU A 118 14.18 4.82 3.61
C GLU A 118 15.22 5.16 4.69
N GLY A 119 15.46 4.28 5.67
CA GLY A 119 16.45 4.49 6.71
C GLY A 119 17.88 4.61 6.19
N VAL A 120 18.21 3.84 5.14
CA VAL A 120 19.51 3.86 4.47
C VAL A 120 19.58 5.06 3.54
N LEU A 121 18.53 5.33 2.76
CA LEU A 121 18.48 6.45 1.82
C LEU A 121 18.66 7.81 2.53
N LYS A 122 18.11 7.97 3.74
CA LYS A 122 18.29 9.18 4.56
C LYS A 122 19.75 9.47 4.94
N GLN A 123 20.62 8.48 4.97
CA GLN A 123 22.03 8.66 5.33
C GLN A 123 22.83 9.35 4.21
N PHE A 124 22.35 9.23 2.97
CA PHE A 124 23.01 9.82 1.80
C PHE A 124 22.57 11.26 1.50
N TYR A 125 21.53 11.75 2.18
CA TYR A 125 21.02 13.10 2.02
C TYR A 125 21.18 13.91 3.30
N THR A 126 21.42 15.21 3.16
CA THR A 126 21.18 16.11 4.29
C THR A 126 19.69 16.08 4.65
N ALA A 127 19.35 16.32 5.91
CA ALA A 127 17.95 16.37 6.35
C ALA A 127 17.11 17.34 5.51
N ALA A 128 17.65 18.51 5.19
CA ALA A 128 17.00 19.50 4.33
C ALA A 128 16.79 18.99 2.91
N THR A 129 17.81 18.38 2.29
CA THR A 129 17.70 17.81 0.94
C THR A 129 16.63 16.74 0.90
N TYR A 130 16.62 15.80 1.86
CA TYR A 130 15.64 14.73 1.91
C TYR A 130 14.20 15.25 2.02
N VAL A 131 13.97 16.26 2.87
CA VAL A 131 12.67 16.93 3.00
C VAL A 131 12.27 17.60 1.69
N ASN A 132 13.18 18.31 1.04
CA ASN A 132 12.93 18.95 -0.26
C ASN A 132 12.56 17.92 -1.34
N ARG A 133 13.22 16.75 -1.37
CA ARG A 133 12.87 15.65 -2.30
C ARG A 133 11.48 15.08 -2.00
N LYS A 134 11.15 14.84 -0.72
CA LYS A 134 9.79 14.42 -0.34
C LYS A 134 8.73 15.46 -0.69
N ASN A 135 9.04 16.75 -0.61
CA ASN A 135 8.12 17.81 -1.01
C ASN A 135 7.92 17.86 -2.53
N LEU A 136 8.96 17.60 -3.33
CA LEU A 136 8.84 17.47 -4.79
C LEU A 136 7.90 16.34 -5.19
N VAL A 137 7.99 15.18 -4.53
CA VAL A 137 7.08 14.03 -4.75
C VAL A 137 5.61 14.40 -4.52
N LYS A 138 5.34 15.28 -3.55
CA LYS A 138 3.97 15.74 -3.26
C LYS A 138 3.49 16.81 -4.24
N GLY A 139 4.41 17.62 -4.78
CA GLY A 139 4.09 18.80 -5.58
C GLY A 139 3.95 18.54 -7.09
N ILE A 140 4.57 17.48 -7.61
CA ILE A 140 4.53 17.13 -9.04
C ILE A 140 3.79 15.80 -9.21
N PRO A 141 2.51 15.83 -9.64
CA PRO A 141 1.76 14.61 -9.87
C PRO A 141 2.23 13.93 -11.15
N LEU A 142 2.97 12.83 -11.02
CA LEU A 142 3.34 12.01 -12.18
C LEU A 142 2.09 11.43 -12.85
N PRO A 143 2.11 11.31 -14.19
CA PRO A 143 1.03 10.67 -14.92
C PRO A 143 0.93 9.22 -14.44
N LYS A 144 -0.31 8.75 -14.31
CA LYS A 144 -0.61 7.38 -13.95
C LYS A 144 -1.37 6.77 -15.11
N ASN A 145 -0.77 5.85 -15.85
CA ASN A 145 -1.60 4.84 -16.49
C ASN A 145 -2.18 4.01 -15.36
N GLN A 146 -3.41 4.31 -14.97
CA GLN A 146 -4.23 3.29 -14.33
C GLN A 146 -4.50 2.25 -15.42
N THR A 147 -3.60 1.28 -15.56
CA THR A 147 -4.05 -0.05 -15.97
C THR A 147 -5.05 -0.42 -14.89
N LYS A 148 -6.34 -0.23 -15.18
CA LYS A 148 -7.40 -0.89 -14.43
C LYS A 148 -7.07 -2.37 -14.54
N LEU A 149 -6.41 -2.91 -13.53
CA LEU A 149 -6.50 -4.33 -13.27
C LEU A 149 -7.99 -4.54 -12.98
N GLU A 150 -8.73 -4.98 -13.99
CA GLU A 150 -10.10 -5.43 -13.79
C GLU A 150 -10.03 -6.61 -12.83
N LEU A 151 -10.31 -6.34 -11.56
CA LEU A 151 -10.47 -7.35 -10.54
C LEU A 151 -11.74 -8.12 -10.86
N HIS A 152 -11.58 -9.24 -11.57
CA HIS A 152 -12.65 -10.19 -11.76
C HIS A 152 -12.81 -11.00 -10.47
N ILE A 153 -13.71 -10.55 -9.60
CA ILE A 153 -14.08 -11.30 -8.40
C ILE A 153 -15.02 -12.42 -8.85
N ASP A 154 -14.60 -13.67 -8.71
CA ASP A 154 -15.47 -14.82 -8.93
C ASP A 154 -16.45 -14.95 -7.77
N TYR A 155 -17.67 -14.45 -7.98
CA TYR A 155 -18.77 -14.55 -7.02
C TYR A 155 -19.43 -15.93 -7.01
N ALA A 156 -19.13 -16.83 -7.96
CA ALA A 156 -19.78 -18.14 -8.04
C ALA A 156 -19.45 -19.05 -6.84
N ASN A 157 -18.37 -18.75 -6.13
CA ASN A 157 -17.91 -19.49 -4.95
C ASN A 157 -18.20 -18.77 -3.62
N LEU A 158 -18.91 -17.65 -3.64
CA LEU A 158 -19.32 -16.89 -2.46
C LEU A 158 -20.80 -17.16 -2.13
N GLY A 159 -21.06 -18.37 -1.60
CA GLY A 159 -22.20 -18.71 -0.73
C GLY A 159 -23.61 -18.35 -1.21
#